data_AF-A0A401PJQ5-F1
#
_entry.id   AF-A0A401PJQ5-F1
#
_cell.length_a   1.000
_cell.length_b   1.000
_cell.length_c   1.000
_cell.angle_alpha   90.00
_cell.angle_beta   90.00
_cell.angle_gamma   90.00
#
_symmetry.space_group_name_H-M   'P 1'
#
loop_
_entity.id
_entity.type
_entity.pdbx_description
1 polymer ?
#
loop_
_entity_poly.entity_id
_entity_poly.type
_entity_poly.pdbx_seq_one_letter_code
_entity_poly.pdbx_strand_id
1 'polypeptide(L)'
;MRLRSSLFACCGLLVQLFGMAVFMRGFFPAPVKSFGSVKAKVSEIPGEPVLGLTSNWTRPPSPLFGRIVVMLVDALREDFVFGPKGRQFMPYVRHLVEQGSSHSFIAKAWPPTVTMPRIKVTF
;
A
#
# COMPACT_ATOMS: atom_id res chain seq x y z
N MET A 1 19.71 -54.08 -6.76
CA MET A 1 19.71 -52.95 -5.80
C MET A 1 19.40 -51.58 -6.43
N ARG A 2 19.79 -51.30 -7.68
CA ARG A 2 19.59 -49.98 -8.34
C ARG A 2 18.12 -49.57 -8.57
N LEU A 3 17.21 -50.51 -8.88
CA LEU A 3 15.81 -50.20 -9.17
C LEU A 3 15.06 -49.60 -7.97
N ARG A 4 15.32 -50.12 -6.76
CA ARG A 4 14.66 -49.65 -5.52
C ARG A 4 15.13 -48.25 -5.14
N SER A 5 16.43 -47.96 -5.31
CA SER A 5 17.00 -46.63 -5.06
C SER A 5 16.46 -45.57 -6.03
N SER A 6 16.25 -45.93 -7.30
CA SER A 6 15.66 -45.03 -8.31
C SER A 6 14.21 -44.61 -7.94
N LEU A 7 13.41 -45.54 -7.42
CA LEU A 7 12.04 -45.24 -6.97
C LEU A 7 12.03 -44.25 -5.80
N PHE A 8 12.94 -44.39 -4.83
CA PHE A 8 13.07 -43.44 -3.72
C PHE A 8 13.54 -42.06 -4.20
N ALA A 9 14.47 -42.00 -5.16
CA ALA A 9 14.91 -40.75 -5.75
C ALA A 9 13.78 -40.04 -6.53
N CYS A 10 12.99 -40.80 -7.30
CA CYS A 10 11.83 -40.28 -8.01
C CYS A 10 10.77 -39.73 -7.04
N CYS A 11 10.47 -40.46 -5.96
CA CYS A 11 9.55 -40.00 -4.91
C CYS A 11 10.03 -38.69 -4.26
N GLY A 12 11.33 -38.57 -3.96
CA GLY A 12 11.91 -37.34 -3.43
C GLY A 12 11.76 -36.14 -4.36
N LEU A 13 12.00 -36.33 -5.66
CA LEU A 13 11.81 -35.28 -6.67
C LEU A 13 10.35 -34.80 -6.74
N LEU A 14 9.38 -35.73 -6.67
CA LEU A 14 7.96 -35.38 -6.69
C LEU A 14 7.55 -34.55 -5.46
N VAL A 15 8.04 -34.92 -4.27
CA VAL A 15 7.78 -34.16 -3.03
C VAL A 15 8.38 -32.76 -3.13
N GLN A 16 9.58 -32.62 -3.70
CA GLN A 16 10.24 -31.33 -3.86
C GLN A 16 9.52 -30.42 -4.88
N LEU A 17 9.04 -30.98 -5.99
CA LEU A 17 8.20 -30.25 -6.95
C LEU A 17 6.87 -29.81 -6.33
N PHE A 18 6.26 -30.67 -5.51
CA PHE A 18 5.03 -30.33 -4.79
C PHE A 18 5.26 -29.19 -3.78
N GLY A 19 6.34 -29.27 -3.00
CA GLY A 19 6.73 -28.20 -2.08
C GLY A 19 6.99 -26.87 -2.77
N MET A 20 7.66 -26.88 -3.92
CA MET A 20 7.88 -25.69 -4.75
C MET A 20 6.55 -25.10 -5.24
N ALA A 21 5.59 -25.92 -5.66
CA ALA A 21 4.29 -25.44 -6.12
C ALA A 21 3.47 -24.79 -5.00
N VAL A 22 3.48 -25.39 -3.80
CA VAL A 22 2.83 -24.81 -2.61
C VAL A 22 3.51 -23.50 -2.21
N PHE A 23 4.84 -23.46 -2.23
CA PHE A 23 5.60 -22.24 -1.94
C PHE A 23 5.25 -21.13 -2.93
N MET A 24 5.26 -21.37 -4.24
CA MET A 24 4.88 -20.34 -5.21
C MET A 24 3.42 -19.89 -5.07
N ARG A 25 2.51 -20.78 -4.67
CA ARG A 25 1.10 -20.41 -4.45
C ARG A 25 0.88 -19.58 -3.18
N GLY A 26 1.66 -19.84 -2.12
CA GLY A 26 1.50 -19.17 -0.82
C GLY A 26 2.42 -17.96 -0.59
N PHE A 27 3.61 -17.97 -1.19
CA PHE A 27 4.64 -16.94 -0.98
C PHE A 27 4.34 -15.66 -1.77
N PHE A 28 3.83 -15.79 -3.00
CA PHE A 28 3.45 -14.62 -3.76
C PHE A 28 2.04 -14.21 -3.37
N PRO A 29 1.84 -13.01 -2.78
CA PRO A 29 0.50 -12.50 -2.57
C PRO A 29 -0.18 -12.42 -3.93
N ALA A 30 -1.15 -13.30 -4.16
CA ALA A 30 -1.93 -13.25 -5.38
C ALA A 30 -2.52 -11.84 -5.48
N PRO A 31 -2.33 -11.12 -6.59
CA PRO A 31 -2.89 -9.79 -6.73
C PRO A 31 -4.40 -9.94 -6.58
N VAL A 32 -4.92 -9.46 -5.45
CA VAL A 32 -6.35 -9.24 -5.29
C VAL A 32 -6.70 -8.28 -6.41
N LYS A 33 -7.37 -8.79 -7.45
CA LYS A 33 -7.87 -7.99 -8.55
C LYS A 33 -9.03 -7.14 -8.01
N SER A 34 -8.73 -6.15 -7.17
CA SER A 34 -9.64 -5.06 -6.81
C SER A 34 -9.56 -3.91 -7.81
N PHE A 35 -8.99 -4.15 -9.00
CA PHE A 35 -9.05 -3.26 -10.16
C PHE A 35 -10.41 -3.28 -10.88
N GLY A 36 -11.45 -3.84 -10.25
CA GLY A 36 -12.84 -3.61 -10.64
C GLY A 36 -13.42 -2.61 -9.65
N SER A 37 -13.76 -1.42 -10.13
CA SER A 37 -14.56 -0.39 -9.48
C SER A 37 -15.61 -0.99 -8.54
N VAL A 38 -15.25 -1.22 -7.27
CA VAL A 38 -16.22 -1.37 -6.21
C VAL A 38 -16.73 0.05 -6.03
N LYS A 39 -17.78 0.40 -6.80
CA LYS A 39 -18.73 1.40 -6.33
C LYS A 39 -19.05 0.98 -4.91
N ALA A 40 -18.49 1.69 -3.93
CA ALA A 40 -18.75 1.45 -2.53
C ALA A 40 -20.26 1.35 -2.38
N LYS A 41 -20.77 0.13 -2.18
CA LYS A 41 -22.19 -0.06 -1.94
C LYS A 41 -22.44 0.68 -0.63
N VAL A 42 -23.43 1.56 -0.64
CA VAL A 42 -23.85 2.38 0.50
C VAL A 42 -24.04 1.55 1.79
N SER A 43 -24.25 0.25 1.68
CA SER A 43 -24.38 -0.70 2.78
C SER A 43 -23.09 -1.10 3.51
N GLU A 44 -21.89 -0.75 3.01
CA GLU A 44 -20.59 -1.16 3.60
C GLU A 44 -19.79 0.02 4.19
N ILE A 45 -20.40 1.21 4.31
CA ILE A 45 -19.74 2.35 4.95
C ILE A 45 -19.74 2.12 6.47
N PRO A 46 -18.57 2.11 7.14
CA PRO A 46 -18.51 2.07 8.60
C PRO A 46 -19.30 3.26 9.19
N GLY A 47 -20.13 3.02 10.20
CA GLY A 47 -20.86 4.08 10.88
C GLY A 47 -19.91 5.17 11.36
N GLU A 48 -20.31 6.44 11.22
CA GLU A 48 -19.48 7.57 11.64
C GLU A 48 -19.07 7.44 13.12
N PRO A 49 -17.83 7.81 13.51
CA PRO A 49 -17.44 7.83 14.90
C PRO A 49 -18.39 8.75 15.67
N VAL A 50 -19.10 8.19 16.65
CA VAL A 50 -20.10 8.90 17.45
C VAL A 50 -19.41 9.92 18.35
N LEU A 51 -19.12 11.09 17.80
CA LEU A 51 -18.59 12.26 18.51
C LEU A 51 -19.72 13.11 19.15
N GLY A 52 -20.86 12.50 19.45
CA GLY A 52 -22.01 13.17 20.07
C GLY A 52 -22.76 14.15 19.17
N LEU A 53 -22.37 14.28 17.89
CA LEU A 53 -23.08 15.05 16.88
C LEU A 53 -23.93 14.08 16.06
N THR A 54 -25.23 14.04 16.32
CA THR A 54 -26.18 13.26 15.51
C THR A 54 -26.27 13.89 14.12
N SER A 55 -25.58 13.33 13.14
CA SER A 55 -25.66 13.78 11.75
C SER A 55 -26.99 13.28 11.15
N ASN A 56 -27.92 14.18 10.82
CA ASN A 56 -29.25 13.87 10.24
C ASN A 56 -29.16 13.53 8.74
N TRP A 57 -28.14 12.75 8.35
CA TRP A 57 -27.92 12.38 6.96
C TRP A 57 -28.67 11.08 6.68
N THR A 58 -29.86 11.19 6.09
CA THR A 58 -30.67 10.04 5.63
C THR A 58 -30.10 9.37 4.37
N ARG A 59 -29.15 10.02 3.69
CA ARG A 59 -28.43 9.50 2.52
C ARG A 59 -26.97 9.89 2.63
N PRO A 60 -26.03 8.99 2.27
CA PRO A 60 -24.63 9.35 2.24
C PRO A 60 -24.39 10.47 1.22
N PRO A 61 -23.51 11.44 1.51
CA PRO A 61 -23.12 12.44 0.54
C PRO A 61 -22.56 11.79 -0.72
N SER A 62 -22.81 12.39 -1.88
CA SER A 62 -22.14 11.97 -3.11
C SER A 62 -20.62 12.10 -2.94
N PRO A 63 -19.83 11.13 -3.43
CA PRO A 63 -18.37 11.17 -3.28
C PRO A 63 -17.81 12.44 -3.90
N LEU A 64 -17.04 13.21 -3.12
CA LEU A 64 -16.39 14.45 -3.58
C LEU A 64 -15.30 14.19 -4.63
N PHE A 65 -14.69 13.01 -4.60
CA PHE A 65 -13.59 12.61 -5.48
C PHE A 65 -13.91 11.27 -6.15
N GLY A 66 -13.74 11.18 -7.47
CA GLY A 66 -13.96 9.93 -8.21
C GLY A 66 -12.88 8.87 -7.96
N ARG A 67 -11.63 9.30 -7.73
CA ARG A 67 -10.50 8.43 -7.39
C ARG A 67 -9.52 9.18 -6.51
N ILE A 68 -9.07 8.54 -5.43
CA ILE A 68 -8.02 9.04 -4.54
C ILE A 68 -6.84 8.07 -4.64
N VAL A 69 -5.63 8.61 -4.82
CA VAL A 69 -4.39 7.83 -4.84
C VAL A 69 -3.54 8.28 -3.66
N VAL A 70 -3.28 7.35 -2.73
CA VAL A 70 -2.35 7.57 -1.62
C VAL A 70 -1.00 6.98 -2.04
N MET A 71 0.01 7.83 -2.18
CA MET A 71 1.37 7.44 -2.54
C MET A 71 2.29 7.66 -1.34
N LEU A 72 2.94 6.58 -0.89
CA LEU A 72 3.96 6.64 0.14
C LEU A 72 5.33 6.42 -0.52
N VAL A 73 6.23 7.39 -0.38
CA VAL A 73 7.61 7.30 -0.86
C VAL A 73 8.50 7.09 0.36
N ASP A 74 9.17 5.95 0.42
CA ASP A 74 10.09 5.66 1.51
C ASP A 74 11.31 6.59 1.46
N ALA A 75 11.79 7.01 2.63
CA ALA A 75 12.96 7.87 2.82
C ALA A 75 12.96 9.18 2.01
N LEU A 76 11.80 9.73 1.65
CA LEU A 76 11.71 11.05 1.03
C LEU A 76 11.96 12.16 2.07
N ARG A 77 13.21 12.56 2.18
CA ARG A 77 13.63 13.67 3.05
C ARG A 77 13.21 15.02 2.47
N GLU A 78 13.01 16.00 3.34
CA GLU A 78 12.59 17.36 2.96
C GLU A 78 13.55 18.05 1.98
N ASP A 79 14.86 17.81 2.11
CA ASP A 79 15.92 18.46 1.33
C ASP A 79 15.95 17.98 -0.13
N PHE A 80 15.34 16.84 -0.43
CA PHE A 80 15.21 16.37 -1.81
C PHE A 80 14.18 17.17 -2.62
N VAL A 81 13.13 17.67 -1.96
CA VAL A 81 12.04 18.41 -2.62
C VAL A 81 12.22 19.92 -2.45
N PHE A 82 12.51 20.37 -1.24
CA PHE A 82 12.61 21.79 -0.89
C PHE A 82 14.04 22.33 -0.91
N GLY A 83 15.04 21.45 -0.95
CA GLY A 83 16.43 21.86 -1.05
C GLY A 83 16.81 22.44 -2.41
N PRO A 84 18.02 23.00 -2.54
CA PRO A 84 18.50 23.65 -3.77
C PRO A 84 18.54 22.68 -4.97
N LYS A 85 18.72 21.40 -4.70
CA LYS A 85 18.76 20.32 -5.71
C LYS A 85 17.36 19.87 -6.15
N GLY A 86 16.29 20.20 -5.42
CA GLY A 86 14.93 19.75 -5.72
C GLY A 86 14.42 20.25 -7.07
N ARG A 87 14.80 21.46 -7.48
CA ARG A 87 14.44 21.99 -8.82
C ARG A 87 15.09 21.21 -9.96
N GLN A 88 16.27 20.63 -9.71
CA GLN A 88 17.02 19.86 -10.70
C GLN A 88 16.52 18.41 -10.79
N PHE A 89 16.32 17.75 -9.65
CA PHE A 89 15.97 16.31 -9.62
C PHE A 89 14.47 16.03 -9.51
N MET A 90 13.67 16.98 -9.03
CA MET A 90 12.21 16.86 -8.89
C MET A 90 11.47 18.11 -9.43
N PRO A 91 11.70 18.51 -10.69
CA PRO A 91 11.14 19.74 -11.25
C PRO A 91 9.60 19.75 -11.23
N TYR A 92 8.96 18.60 -11.47
CA TYR A 92 7.50 18.49 -11.49
C TYR A 92 6.87 18.70 -10.10
N VAL A 93 7.39 18.00 -9.08
CA VAL A 93 6.91 18.15 -7.70
C VAL A 93 7.13 19.59 -7.24
N ARG A 94 8.30 20.16 -7.55
CA ARG A 94 8.61 21.54 -7.19
C ARG A 94 7.67 22.54 -7.86
N HIS A 95 7.36 22.32 -9.14
CA HIS A 95 6.41 23.16 -9.86
C HIS A 95 5.01 23.13 -9.24
N LEU A 96 4.50 21.95 -8.86
CA LEU A 96 3.19 21.82 -8.20
C LEU A 96 3.12 22.55 -6.85
N VAL A 97 4.22 22.53 -6.09
CA VAL A 97 4.33 23.26 -4.82
C VAL A 97 4.40 24.77 -5.07
N GLU A 98 5.21 25.23 -6.03
CA GLU A 98 5.38 26.66 -6.34
C GLU A 98 4.13 27.32 -6.95
N GLN A 99 3.36 26.57 -7.76
CA GLN A 99 2.11 27.06 -8.35
C GLN A 99 0.95 27.14 -7.35
N GLY A 100 1.11 26.64 -6.12
CA GLY A 100 0.03 26.59 -5.12
C GLY A 100 -1.06 25.56 -5.40
N SER A 101 -0.88 24.70 -6.41
CA SER A 101 -1.82 23.61 -6.75
C SER A 101 -1.70 22.40 -5.82
N SER A 102 -0.80 22.44 -4.83
CA SER A 102 -0.62 21.40 -3.82
C SER A 102 -0.40 22.00 -2.43
N HIS A 103 -0.87 21.30 -1.40
CA HIS A 103 -0.56 21.60 -0.01
C HIS A 103 0.59 20.71 0.45
N SER A 104 1.70 21.32 0.87
CA SER A 104 2.90 20.60 1.29
C SER A 104 3.20 20.84 2.77
N PHE A 105 3.53 19.77 3.50
CA PHE A 105 3.86 19.81 4.92
C PHE A 105 5.20 19.14 5.17
N ILE A 106 5.97 19.69 6.11
CA ILE A 106 7.21 19.11 6.58
C ILE A 106 6.93 18.44 7.93
N ALA A 107 7.11 17.12 7.99
CA ALA A 107 6.95 16.35 9.21
C ALA A 107 8.32 16.07 9.84
N LYS A 108 8.45 16.31 11.15
CA LYS A 108 9.65 15.97 11.91
C LYS A 108 9.56 14.54 12.45
N ALA A 109 10.44 13.66 11.98
CA ALA A 109 10.59 12.32 12.55
C ALA A 109 11.55 12.36 13.74
N TRP A 110 11.16 11.76 14.86
CA TRP A 110 12.03 11.58 16.02
C TRP A 110 12.88 10.31 15.87
N PRO A 111 14.12 10.28 16.37
CA PRO A 111 14.95 9.08 16.33
C PRO A 111 14.29 7.94 17.15
N PRO A 112 14.46 6.65 16.76
CA PRO A 112 15.27 6.15 15.64
C PRO A 112 14.51 6.22 14.29
N THR A 113 15.14 6.79 13.27
CA THR A 113 14.61 6.88 11.90
C THR A 113 14.84 5.57 11.13
N VAL A 114 14.54 4.45 11.77
CA VAL A 114 14.56 3.14 11.13
C VAL A 114 13.21 2.93 10.48
N THR A 115 13.20 2.48 9.23
CA THR A 115 12.02 1.98 8.52
C THR A 115 11.55 0.66 9.13
N MET A 116 11.16 0.69 10.41
CA MET A 116 10.32 -0.34 11.00
C MET A 116 8.88 -0.15 10.53
N PRO A 117 8.06 -1.21 10.49
CA PRO A 117 6.73 -1.17 9.88
C PRO A 117 5.75 -0.42 10.79
N ARG A 118 5.76 0.91 10.75
CA ARG A 118 4.75 1.76 11.37
C ARG A 118 3.60 2.12 10.43
N ILE A 119 3.41 1.35 9.34
CA ILE A 119 2.09 1.24 8.69
C ILE A 119 1.25 0.22 9.49
N LYS A 120 1.14 0.46 10.78
CA LYS A 120 0.00 0.01 11.57
C LYS A 120 -0.55 1.28 12.19
N VAL A 121 -1.28 2.03 11.37
CA VAL A 121 -2.22 3.02 11.88
C VAL A 121 -3.30 2.20 12.56
N THR A 122 -3.16 2.00 13.86
CA THR A 122 -4.28 1.60 14.71
C THR A 122 -5.20 2.82 14.69
N PHE A 123 -6.30 2.71 13.93
CA PHE A 123 -7.48 3.54 14.14
C PHE A 123 -8.01 3.31 15.55
#